data_AF-A0A7W0HS07-F1
#
_entry.id   AF-A0A7W0HS07-F1
#
_cell.length_a   1.000
_cell.length_b   1.000
_cell.length_c   1.000
_cell.angle_alpha   90.00
_cell.angle_beta   90.00
_cell.angle_gamma   90.00
#
_symmetry.space_group_name_H-M   'P 1'
#
loop_
_entity.id
_entity.type
_entity.pdbx_description
1 polymer ?
#
loop_
_entity_poly.entity_id
_entity_poly.type
_entity_poly.pdbx_seq_one_letter_code
_entity_poly.pdbx_strand_id
1 'polypeptide(L)'
;MRALALAALVLLTACGAEAAAQRPGRYTADAITMLESPDHGPQLCSFVAESYPPQCGGPDVVGWDWSKVRHESANGTKWGSYRVVGTWDGSRLTLTEPAGEPRTIVVREQRFASPCPAPEGGWRPADPAKATQEALQATQQRLESEPSVGGVWLDQSYLDAIPGYDGSKPEWAEKYANDPTKLVLNVKFTGDLTGREAWIRETWGGPLCVSQARRSEAELRRVQESLGEGYVHTSVDIMKEQVTAGVWVATEELRHRLDAEHGAGVVILEPVLKPVD
;
A
#
# COMPACT_ATOMS: atom_id res chain seq x y z
N MET A 1 -52.66 57.43 40.60
CA MET A 1 -53.15 56.57 39.50
C MET A 1 -51.94 56.09 38.71
N ARG A 2 -51.81 54.77 38.53
CA ARG A 2 -51.10 53.97 37.48
C ARG A 2 -50.06 54.74 36.63
N ALA A 3 -48.82 54.27 36.45
CA ALA A 3 -48.47 53.18 35.51
C ALA A 3 -46.92 53.01 35.53
N LEU A 4 -46.42 51.80 35.78
CA LEU A 4 -45.87 50.82 34.82
C LEU A 4 -44.38 51.02 34.45
N ALA A 5 -43.59 50.08 34.96
CA ALA A 5 -42.26 49.73 34.48
C ALA A 5 -42.33 49.11 33.07
N LEU A 6 -41.36 49.43 32.22
CA LEU A 6 -41.02 48.61 31.05
C LEU A 6 -39.54 48.22 31.14
N ALA A 7 -39.30 46.95 31.39
CA ALA A 7 -38.01 46.29 31.19
C ALA A 7 -37.86 46.00 29.68
N ALA A 8 -36.75 46.43 29.08
CA ALA A 8 -36.38 46.07 27.72
C ALA A 8 -35.60 44.75 27.74
N LEU A 9 -36.24 43.66 27.31
CA LEU A 9 -35.56 42.44 26.90
C LEU A 9 -34.94 42.67 25.50
N VAL A 10 -33.62 42.63 25.40
CA VAL A 10 -32.93 42.48 24.12
C VAL A 10 -32.77 40.99 23.85
N LEU A 11 -33.47 40.50 22.82
CA LEU A 11 -33.38 39.14 22.31
C LEU A 11 -32.07 38.96 21.54
N LEU A 12 -31.18 38.12 22.05
CA LEU A 12 -30.02 37.61 21.30
C LEU A 12 -30.53 36.62 20.24
N THR A 13 -30.58 37.06 18.99
CA THR A 13 -30.80 36.17 17.83
C THR A 13 -29.52 35.38 17.58
N ALA A 14 -29.42 34.19 18.15
CA ALA A 14 -28.45 33.19 17.72
C ALA A 14 -28.87 32.68 16.34
N CYS A 15 -28.24 33.18 15.27
CA CYS A 15 -28.25 32.48 13.99
C CYS A 15 -27.49 31.18 14.19
N GLY A 16 -28.24 30.10 14.42
CA GLY A 16 -27.74 28.75 14.27
C GLY A 16 -27.19 28.61 12.86
N ALA A 17 -25.88 28.40 12.76
CA ALA A 17 -25.35 27.66 11.65
C ALA A 17 -25.97 26.26 11.78
N GLU A 18 -27.07 26.02 11.07
CA GLU A 18 -27.36 24.67 10.61
C GLU A 18 -26.10 24.26 9.84
N ALA A 19 -25.25 23.48 10.51
CA ALA A 19 -24.33 22.62 9.83
C ALA A 19 -25.20 21.86 8.83
N ALA A 20 -25.12 22.25 7.55
CA ALA A 20 -25.74 21.51 6.48
C ALA A 20 -25.31 20.06 6.71
N ALA A 21 -26.25 19.21 7.12
CA ALA A 21 -25.99 17.81 7.35
C ALA A 21 -25.47 17.27 6.03
N GLN A 22 -24.14 17.18 5.93
CA GLN A 22 -23.45 16.68 4.77
C GLN A 22 -23.99 15.27 4.61
N ARG A 23 -24.82 15.04 3.58
CA ARG A 23 -25.36 13.70 3.33
C ARG A 23 -24.14 12.78 3.36
N PRO A 24 -24.09 11.78 4.24
CA PRO A 24 -22.92 10.93 4.33
C PRO A 24 -22.68 10.38 2.94
N GLY A 25 -21.47 10.61 2.42
CA GLY A 25 -21.10 10.18 1.08
C GLY A 25 -21.44 8.70 0.91
N ARG A 26 -21.89 8.30 -0.29
CA ARG A 26 -21.95 6.89 -0.64
C ARG A 26 -20.53 6.44 -1.00
N TYR A 27 -20.15 5.27 -0.55
CA TYR A 27 -18.86 4.67 -0.83
C TYR A 27 -19.02 3.28 -1.40
N THR A 28 -18.03 2.85 -2.18
CA THR A 28 -17.92 1.51 -2.74
C THR A 28 -16.58 0.87 -2.40
N ALA A 29 -16.60 -0.43 -2.17
CA ALA A 29 -15.42 -1.28 -2.25
C ALA A 29 -15.72 -2.43 -3.20
N ASP A 30 -14.74 -2.76 -4.04
CA ASP A 30 -14.78 -3.88 -4.98
C ASP A 30 -13.83 -4.98 -4.49
N ALA A 31 -14.19 -6.24 -4.78
CA ALA A 31 -13.43 -7.41 -4.40
C ALA A 31 -13.02 -7.46 -2.92
N ILE A 32 -13.79 -6.82 -2.04
CA ILE A 32 -13.53 -6.80 -0.60
C ILE A 32 -14.04 -8.08 0.04
N THR A 33 -13.28 -8.63 0.97
CA THR A 33 -13.73 -9.80 1.73
C THR A 33 -14.77 -9.37 2.76
N MET A 34 -15.90 -10.08 2.81
CA MET A 34 -16.80 -10.07 3.97
C MET A 34 -16.51 -11.31 4.80
N LEU A 35 -16.43 -11.18 6.11
CA LEU A 35 -16.27 -12.31 7.02
C LEU A 35 -17.18 -12.16 8.25
N GLU A 36 -17.83 -13.26 8.63
CA GLU A 36 -18.58 -13.41 9.88
C GLU A 36 -18.05 -14.64 10.60
N SER A 37 -17.79 -14.55 11.90
CA SER A 37 -17.29 -15.65 12.73
C SER A 37 -18.20 -15.83 13.96
N PRO A 38 -18.01 -16.88 14.78
CA PRO A 38 -18.75 -17.00 16.03
C PRO A 38 -18.56 -15.82 17.00
N ASP A 39 -17.47 -15.06 16.86
CA ASP A 39 -17.12 -13.97 17.77
C ASP A 39 -17.65 -12.60 17.31
N HIS A 40 -17.99 -12.44 16.04
CA HIS A 40 -18.49 -11.17 15.49
C HIS A 40 -19.40 -11.36 14.29
N GLY A 41 -20.28 -10.37 14.06
CA GLY A 41 -21.13 -10.29 12.87
C GLY A 41 -20.35 -10.07 11.57
N PRO A 42 -21.03 -9.79 10.45
CA PRO A 42 -20.38 -9.58 9.17
C PRO A 42 -19.55 -8.28 9.18
N GLN A 43 -18.26 -8.40 8.89
CA GLN A 43 -17.30 -7.30 8.87
C GLN A 43 -16.54 -7.21 7.54
N LEU A 44 -16.17 -5.99 7.16
CA LEU A 44 -15.27 -5.74 6.03
C LEU A 44 -13.86 -6.18 6.40
N CYS A 45 -13.23 -6.97 5.53
CA CYS A 45 -11.89 -7.46 5.71
C CYS A 45 -11.00 -7.09 4.53
N SER A 46 -10.08 -6.16 4.77
CA SER A 46 -9.05 -5.72 3.82
C SER A 46 -7.77 -6.54 3.90
N PHE A 47 -7.41 -7.04 5.09
CA PHE A 47 -6.32 -7.98 5.31
C PHE A 47 -6.88 -9.28 5.87
N VAL A 48 -6.62 -10.37 5.16
CA VAL A 48 -7.13 -11.71 5.49
C VAL A 48 -5.93 -12.62 5.73
N ALA A 49 -5.92 -13.31 6.88
CA ALA A 49 -4.88 -14.26 7.21
C ALA A 49 -4.99 -15.52 6.34
N GLU A 50 -3.84 -16.10 5.98
CA GLU A 50 -3.74 -17.36 5.24
C GLU A 50 -4.08 -18.56 6.16
N SER A 51 -5.36 -18.79 6.39
CA SER A 51 -5.88 -19.89 7.22
C SER A 51 -7.21 -20.44 6.68
N TYR A 52 -7.64 -21.60 7.20
CA TYR A 52 -8.94 -22.19 6.86
C TYR A 52 -9.71 -22.61 8.13
N PRO A 53 -10.81 -21.92 8.52
CA PRO A 53 -11.36 -20.73 7.88
C PRO A 53 -10.41 -19.52 7.95
N PRO A 54 -10.53 -18.55 7.03
CA PRO A 54 -9.77 -17.32 7.09
C PRO A 54 -10.06 -16.54 8.37
N GLN A 55 -9.13 -15.69 8.77
CA GLN A 55 -9.28 -14.82 9.93
C GLN A 55 -9.03 -13.37 9.51
N CYS A 56 -9.90 -12.46 9.94
CA CYS A 56 -9.75 -11.02 9.77
C CYS A 56 -10.76 -10.30 10.66
N GLY A 57 -10.56 -9.00 10.85
CA GLY A 57 -11.50 -8.14 11.52
C GLY A 57 -11.54 -6.77 10.85
N GLY A 58 -12.63 -6.05 11.08
CA GLY A 58 -12.80 -4.71 10.56
C GLY A 58 -14.16 -4.11 10.89
N PRO A 59 -14.57 -3.05 10.18
CA PRO A 59 -15.84 -2.39 10.38
C PRO A 59 -17.02 -3.32 10.18
N ASP A 60 -18.01 -3.19 11.06
CA ASP A 60 -19.30 -3.88 10.91
C ASP A 60 -20.02 -3.45 9.64
N VAL A 61 -20.81 -4.36 9.10
CA VAL A 61 -21.63 -4.12 7.90
C VAL A 61 -23.11 -4.28 8.24
N VAL A 62 -23.83 -3.16 8.18
CA VAL A 62 -25.26 -3.11 8.46
C VAL A 62 -26.04 -3.38 7.18
N GLY A 63 -27.06 -4.25 7.28
CA GLY A 63 -27.90 -4.66 6.15
C GLY A 63 -27.34 -5.84 5.35
N TRP A 64 -26.30 -6.51 5.86
CA TRP A 64 -25.75 -7.73 5.27
C TRP A 64 -26.71 -8.93 5.44
N ASP A 65 -26.74 -9.81 4.45
CA ASP A 65 -27.59 -11.01 4.44
C ASP A 65 -26.93 -12.15 3.63
N TRP A 66 -26.36 -13.13 4.33
CA TRP A 66 -25.70 -14.29 3.73
C TRP A 66 -26.62 -15.16 2.86
N SER A 67 -27.94 -15.07 3.01
CA SER A 67 -28.89 -15.84 2.19
C SER A 67 -29.00 -15.30 0.76
N LYS A 68 -28.52 -14.08 0.51
CA LYS A 68 -28.60 -13.40 -0.80
C LYS A 68 -27.33 -13.50 -1.63
N VAL A 69 -26.27 -14.11 -1.09
CA VAL A 69 -24.95 -14.17 -1.74
C VAL A 69 -24.35 -15.56 -1.67
N ARG A 70 -23.52 -15.91 -2.66
CA ARG A 70 -22.68 -17.10 -2.58
C ARG A 70 -21.57 -16.86 -1.58
N HIS A 71 -21.27 -17.85 -0.75
CA HIS A 71 -20.24 -17.77 0.27
C HIS A 71 -19.67 -19.16 0.56
N GLU A 72 -18.48 -19.17 1.14
CA GLU A 72 -17.90 -20.34 1.77
C GLU A 72 -18.22 -20.36 3.27
N SER A 73 -18.16 -21.54 3.87
CA SER A 73 -18.32 -21.66 5.31
C SER A 73 -17.58 -22.85 5.89
N ALA A 74 -16.95 -22.65 7.03
CA ALA A 74 -16.30 -23.69 7.82
C ALA A 74 -16.26 -23.27 9.30
N ASN A 75 -16.44 -24.21 10.23
CA ASN A 75 -16.34 -23.99 11.68
C ASN A 75 -17.13 -22.76 12.19
N GLY A 76 -18.35 -22.55 11.67
CA GLY A 76 -19.20 -21.41 12.04
C GLY A 76 -18.76 -20.06 11.45
N THR A 77 -17.68 -20.02 10.66
CA THR A 77 -17.23 -18.84 9.93
C THR A 77 -17.80 -18.85 8.52
N LYS A 78 -18.23 -17.69 8.01
CA LYS A 78 -18.71 -17.45 6.64
C LYS A 78 -17.87 -16.37 6.00
N TRP A 79 -17.49 -16.56 4.73
CA TRP A 79 -16.73 -15.54 4.00
C TRP A 79 -16.98 -15.58 2.50
N GLY A 80 -16.64 -14.48 1.84
CA GLY A 80 -16.61 -14.35 0.39
C GLY A 80 -16.10 -12.98 -0.03
N SER A 81 -15.86 -12.79 -1.33
CA SER A 81 -15.42 -11.51 -1.90
C SER A 81 -16.56 -10.84 -2.67
N TYR A 82 -16.76 -9.54 -2.46
CA TYR A 82 -17.94 -8.84 -2.95
C TYR A 82 -17.63 -7.43 -3.44
N ARG A 83 -18.56 -6.90 -4.24
CA ARG A 83 -18.74 -5.45 -4.38
C ARG A 83 -19.80 -5.00 -3.38
N VAL A 84 -19.47 -3.97 -2.59
CA VAL A 84 -20.42 -3.34 -1.65
C VAL A 84 -20.54 -1.86 -1.94
N VAL A 85 -21.73 -1.31 -1.65
CA VAL A 85 -22.00 0.13 -1.70
C VAL A 85 -22.88 0.55 -0.54
N GLY A 86 -22.46 1.58 0.18
CA GLY A 86 -23.13 2.00 1.41
C GLY A 86 -22.76 3.40 1.88
N THR A 87 -23.36 3.83 2.99
CA THR A 87 -22.94 5.04 3.71
C THR A 87 -21.99 4.67 4.83
N TRP A 88 -20.95 5.48 5.02
CA TRP A 88 -19.93 5.32 6.06
C TRP A 88 -20.15 6.33 7.18
N ASP A 89 -20.13 5.88 8.44
CA ASP A 89 -20.33 6.75 9.61
C ASP A 89 -19.05 6.98 10.44
N GLY A 90 -17.90 6.49 9.96
CA GLY A 90 -16.64 6.50 10.69
C GLY A 90 -16.31 5.17 11.39
N SER A 91 -17.31 4.29 11.55
CA SER A 91 -17.15 3.02 12.29
C SER A 91 -17.72 1.80 11.59
N ARG A 92 -18.79 1.96 10.81
CA ARG A 92 -19.49 0.86 10.12
C ARG A 92 -19.97 1.31 8.73
N LEU A 93 -20.09 0.34 7.84
CA LEU A 93 -20.69 0.54 6.52
C LEU A 93 -22.16 0.12 6.56
N THR A 94 -23.09 1.02 6.22
CA THR A 94 -24.51 0.67 6.05
C THR A 94 -24.82 0.49 4.58
N LEU A 95 -25.18 -0.72 4.16
CA LEU A 95 -25.46 -1.01 2.76
C LEU A 95 -26.67 -0.19 2.27
N THR A 96 -26.52 0.39 1.09
CA THR A 96 -27.59 1.16 0.41
C THR A 96 -28.18 0.40 -0.78
N GLU A 97 -27.56 -0.70 -1.17
CA GLU A 97 -27.96 -1.62 -2.22
C GLU A 97 -27.49 -3.03 -1.87
N PRO A 98 -28.09 -4.08 -2.44
CA PRO A 98 -27.61 -5.45 -2.26
C PRO A 98 -26.15 -5.60 -2.67
N ALA A 99 -25.41 -6.47 -1.96
CA ALA A 99 -24.05 -6.82 -2.34
C ALA A 99 -24.01 -7.44 -3.75
N GLY A 100 -23.05 -7.01 -4.55
CA GLY A 100 -22.84 -7.50 -5.91
C GLY A 100 -21.66 -8.45 -6.03
N GLU A 101 -21.57 -9.13 -7.18
CA GLU A 101 -20.39 -9.92 -7.55
C GLU A 101 -19.15 -9.02 -7.59
N PRO A 102 -17.98 -9.52 -7.14
CA PRO A 102 -16.74 -8.75 -7.14
C PRO A 102 -16.32 -8.42 -8.57
N ARG A 103 -15.87 -7.19 -8.80
CA ARG A 103 -15.26 -6.81 -10.07
C ARG A 103 -13.78 -7.18 -10.05
N THR A 104 -13.26 -7.67 -11.18
CA THR A 104 -11.82 -7.87 -11.34
C THR A 104 -11.10 -6.54 -11.19
N ILE A 105 -10.28 -6.44 -10.14
CA ILE A 105 -9.35 -5.32 -9.98
C ILE A 105 -8.11 -5.68 -10.78
N VAL A 106 -7.83 -4.91 -11.85
CA VAL A 106 -6.55 -5.02 -12.54
C VAL A 106 -5.50 -4.40 -11.64
N VAL A 107 -4.74 -5.23 -10.94
CA VAL A 107 -3.53 -4.79 -10.24
C VAL A 107 -2.54 -4.37 -11.31
N ARG A 108 -2.24 -3.07 -11.41
CA ARG A 108 -1.23 -2.57 -12.33
C ARG A 108 0.11 -3.16 -11.89
N GLU A 109 0.79 -3.87 -12.77
CA GLU A 109 2.11 -4.43 -12.49
C GLU A 109 3.03 -3.34 -11.93
N GLN A 110 3.62 -3.62 -10.76
CA GLN A 110 4.68 -2.79 -10.24
C GLN A 110 5.88 -2.96 -11.14
N ARG A 111 6.33 -1.85 -11.75
CA ARG A 111 7.53 -1.86 -12.58
C ARG A 111 8.74 -1.82 -11.65
N PHE A 112 9.41 -2.95 -11.52
CA PHE A 112 10.72 -3.07 -10.85
C PHE A 112 11.89 -2.69 -11.76
N ALA A 113 11.61 -2.00 -12.87
CA ALA A 113 12.60 -1.62 -13.86
C ALA A 113 13.70 -0.73 -13.27
N SER A 114 14.92 -0.99 -13.67
CA SER A 114 16.10 -0.23 -13.27
C SER A 114 15.99 1.21 -13.78
N PRO A 115 16.22 2.24 -12.93
CA PRO A 115 16.16 3.65 -13.34
C PRO A 115 17.40 4.07 -14.14
N CYS A 116 18.48 3.30 -14.06
CA CYS A 116 19.68 3.53 -14.86
C CYS A 116 19.41 3.19 -16.34
N PRO A 117 19.96 3.95 -17.30
CA PRO A 117 19.97 3.51 -18.68
C PRO A 117 20.72 2.18 -18.80
N ALA A 118 20.24 1.29 -19.68
CA ALA A 118 20.93 0.04 -19.94
C ALA A 118 22.35 0.32 -20.47
N PRO A 119 23.40 -0.35 -19.93
CA PRO A 119 24.76 -0.21 -20.45
C PRO A 119 24.88 -0.65 -21.90
N GLU A 120 25.93 -0.19 -22.58
CA GLU A 120 26.28 -0.71 -23.90
C GLU A 120 26.55 -2.22 -23.83
N GLY A 121 25.91 -3.00 -24.70
CA GLY A 121 25.94 -4.47 -24.66
C GLY A 121 24.98 -5.11 -23.65
N GLY A 122 24.20 -4.30 -22.93
CA GLY A 122 23.18 -4.72 -21.97
C GLY A 122 23.70 -5.00 -20.57
N TRP A 123 22.79 -5.36 -19.68
CA TRP A 123 23.09 -5.75 -18.30
C TRP A 123 23.88 -7.06 -18.25
N ARG A 124 25.20 -6.95 -18.01
CA ARG A 124 26.12 -8.10 -17.91
C ARG A 124 26.95 -8.01 -16.62
N PRO A 125 27.41 -9.15 -16.08
CA PRO A 125 28.35 -9.15 -14.97
C PRO A 125 29.64 -8.40 -15.34
N ALA A 126 30.08 -7.52 -14.46
CA ALA A 126 31.41 -6.91 -14.52
C ALA A 126 32.50 -7.89 -14.03
N ASP A 127 32.17 -8.75 -13.08
CA ASP A 127 33.02 -9.85 -12.59
C ASP A 127 32.15 -11.11 -12.37
N PRO A 128 32.11 -12.03 -13.36
CA PRO A 128 31.33 -13.26 -13.24
C PRO A 128 31.66 -14.11 -12.01
N ALA A 129 32.90 -14.06 -11.50
CA ALA A 129 33.30 -14.83 -10.31
C ALA A 129 32.68 -14.28 -9.02
N LYS A 130 32.23 -13.02 -9.03
CA LYS A 130 31.49 -12.37 -7.93
C LYS A 130 30.00 -12.17 -8.24
N ALA A 131 29.50 -12.75 -9.32
CA ALA A 131 28.08 -12.77 -9.66
C ALA A 131 27.48 -14.12 -9.24
N THR A 132 27.58 -14.43 -7.94
CA THR A 132 27.06 -15.68 -7.34
C THR A 132 25.97 -15.38 -6.33
N GLN A 133 25.23 -16.40 -5.90
CA GLN A 133 24.16 -16.22 -4.92
C GLN A 133 24.72 -15.80 -3.56
N GLU A 134 25.86 -16.36 -3.17
CA GLU A 134 26.57 -16.03 -1.92
C GLU A 134 27.05 -14.57 -1.94
N ALA A 135 27.57 -14.11 -3.08
CA ALA A 135 28.00 -12.74 -3.27
C ALA A 135 26.83 -11.75 -3.23
N LEU A 136 25.69 -12.10 -3.84
CA LEU A 136 24.46 -11.31 -3.78
C LEU A 136 23.98 -11.17 -2.34
N GLN A 137 23.86 -12.29 -1.61
CA GLN A 137 23.42 -12.30 -0.22
C GLN A 137 24.36 -11.49 0.69
N ALA A 138 25.68 -11.67 0.56
CA ALA A 138 26.65 -10.90 1.33
C ALA A 138 26.58 -9.38 1.03
N THR A 139 26.32 -9.03 -0.23
CA THR A 139 26.13 -7.63 -0.63
C THR A 139 24.84 -7.05 -0.05
N GLN A 140 23.73 -7.80 -0.07
CA GLN A 140 22.46 -7.38 0.51
C GLN A 140 22.57 -7.16 2.03
N GLN A 141 23.21 -8.09 2.75
CA GLN A 141 23.45 -7.93 4.20
C GLN A 141 24.29 -6.68 4.52
N ARG A 142 25.29 -6.37 3.69
CA ARG A 142 26.07 -5.15 3.83
C ARG A 142 25.19 -3.90 3.63
N LEU A 143 24.34 -3.92 2.61
CA LEU A 143 23.42 -2.82 2.29
C LEU A 143 22.38 -2.58 3.39
N GLU A 144 21.85 -3.63 4.01
CA GLU A 144 20.89 -3.54 5.13
C GLU A 144 21.44 -2.72 6.31
N SER A 145 22.77 -2.75 6.51
CA SER A 145 23.45 -2.02 7.58
C SER A 145 23.87 -0.58 7.22
N GLU A 146 23.68 -0.14 5.98
CA GLU A 146 24.15 1.16 5.48
C GLU A 146 23.02 2.22 5.57
N PRO A 147 23.13 3.22 6.49
CA PRO A 147 22.04 4.16 6.76
C PRO A 147 21.65 5.04 5.57
N SER A 148 22.54 5.22 4.60
CA SER A 148 22.27 6.03 3.41
C SER A 148 21.46 5.29 2.34
N VAL A 149 21.25 3.97 2.46
CA VAL A 149 20.43 3.20 1.50
C VAL A 149 18.98 3.70 1.51
N GLY A 150 18.48 4.06 0.33
CA GLY A 150 17.10 4.45 0.06
C GLY A 150 16.22 3.34 -0.50
N GLY A 151 16.81 2.20 -0.85
CA GLY A 151 16.08 1.03 -1.33
C GLY A 151 16.98 0.06 -2.09
N VAL A 152 16.66 -1.23 -1.99
CA VAL A 152 17.32 -2.31 -2.72
C VAL A 152 16.27 -3.21 -3.37
N TRP A 153 16.41 -3.50 -4.66
CA TRP A 153 15.53 -4.46 -5.35
C TRP A 153 16.25 -5.14 -6.52
N LEU A 154 15.62 -6.18 -7.06
CA LEU A 154 16.12 -6.92 -8.21
C LEU A 154 15.24 -6.61 -9.42
N ASP A 155 15.87 -6.26 -10.54
CA ASP A 155 15.19 -6.06 -11.81
C ASP A 155 15.44 -7.25 -12.73
N GLN A 156 14.34 -7.83 -13.20
CA GLN A 156 14.28 -8.94 -14.16
C GLN A 156 13.39 -8.59 -15.36
N SER A 157 12.92 -7.35 -15.47
CA SER A 157 12.06 -6.92 -16.57
C SER A 157 12.76 -6.94 -17.94
N TYR A 158 14.09 -7.09 -17.95
CA TYR A 158 14.90 -7.16 -19.16
C TYR A 158 15.18 -8.60 -19.63
N LEU A 159 14.61 -9.63 -19.00
CA LEU A 159 14.85 -11.03 -19.39
C LEU A 159 14.53 -11.29 -20.87
N ASP A 160 13.46 -10.70 -21.40
CA ASP A 160 13.10 -10.78 -22.85
C ASP A 160 14.15 -10.19 -23.79
N ALA A 161 15.03 -9.31 -23.30
CA ALA A 161 16.14 -8.75 -24.07
C ALA A 161 17.40 -9.65 -24.04
N ILE A 162 17.41 -10.73 -23.25
CA ILE A 162 18.56 -11.63 -23.14
C ILE A 162 18.56 -12.61 -24.32
N PRO A 163 19.63 -12.65 -25.14
CA PRO A 163 19.70 -13.58 -26.26
C PRO A 163 19.50 -15.02 -25.83
N GLY A 164 18.52 -15.67 -26.44
CA GLY A 164 18.16 -17.06 -26.18
C GLY A 164 17.07 -17.26 -25.13
N TYR A 165 16.68 -16.22 -24.36
CA TYR A 165 15.55 -16.33 -23.43
C TYR A 165 14.22 -16.43 -24.19
N ASP A 166 13.30 -17.25 -23.66
CA ASP A 166 11.96 -17.46 -24.19
C ASP A 166 10.95 -17.32 -23.05
N GLY A 167 10.38 -16.12 -22.89
CA GLY A 167 9.42 -15.80 -21.84
C GLY A 167 8.10 -16.59 -21.90
N SER A 168 7.84 -17.32 -23.00
CA SER A 168 6.68 -18.21 -23.10
C SER A 168 6.88 -19.54 -22.35
N LYS A 169 8.11 -19.83 -21.88
CA LYS A 169 8.47 -21.08 -21.22
C LYS A 169 8.69 -20.89 -19.72
N PRO A 170 7.79 -21.41 -18.86
CA PRO A 170 7.90 -21.26 -17.40
C PRO A 170 9.22 -21.78 -16.83
N GLU A 171 9.77 -22.87 -17.39
CA GLU A 171 11.03 -23.46 -16.94
C GLU A 171 12.26 -22.58 -17.23
N TRP A 172 12.14 -21.64 -18.17
CA TRP A 172 13.17 -20.63 -18.44
C TRP A 172 13.05 -19.46 -17.48
N ALA A 173 11.83 -19.06 -17.12
CA ALA A 173 11.62 -18.05 -16.11
C ALA A 173 12.28 -18.45 -14.78
N GLU A 174 12.05 -19.66 -14.28
CA GLU A 174 12.65 -20.11 -13.02
C GLU A 174 14.19 -20.22 -13.08
N LYS A 175 14.72 -20.74 -14.20
CA LYS A 175 16.17 -20.88 -14.39
C LYS A 175 16.91 -19.55 -14.50
N TYR A 176 16.33 -18.58 -15.22
CA TYR A 176 16.97 -17.28 -15.44
C TYR A 176 16.67 -16.29 -14.31
N ALA A 177 15.50 -16.37 -13.67
CA ALA A 177 15.16 -15.51 -12.53
C ALA A 177 16.03 -15.81 -11.31
N ASN A 178 16.52 -17.04 -11.14
CA ASN A 178 17.41 -17.39 -10.04
C ASN A 178 18.90 -17.33 -10.40
N ASP A 179 19.25 -16.86 -11.61
CA ASP A 179 20.65 -16.71 -12.03
C ASP A 179 21.19 -15.32 -11.63
N PRO A 180 22.13 -15.23 -10.67
CA PRO A 180 22.73 -13.97 -10.22
C PRO A 180 23.46 -13.19 -11.34
N THR A 181 23.76 -13.83 -12.47
CA THR A 181 24.33 -13.18 -13.65
C THR A 181 23.29 -12.50 -14.54
N LYS A 182 21.99 -12.71 -14.28
CA LYS A 182 20.84 -12.33 -15.12
C LYS A 182 19.82 -11.41 -14.41
N LEU A 183 20.19 -10.88 -13.25
CA LEU A 183 19.42 -9.89 -12.51
C LEU A 183 20.20 -8.58 -12.38
N VAL A 184 19.50 -7.45 -12.37
CA VAL A 184 20.13 -6.17 -11.98
C VAL A 184 19.88 -5.93 -10.51
N LEU A 185 20.95 -5.91 -9.71
CA LEU A 185 20.88 -5.39 -8.36
C LEU A 185 20.72 -3.87 -8.46
N ASN A 186 19.60 -3.35 -8.00
CA ASN A 186 19.35 -1.92 -7.93
C ASN A 186 19.55 -1.45 -6.50
N VAL A 187 20.32 -0.37 -6.34
CA VAL A 187 20.56 0.26 -5.04
C VAL A 187 20.40 1.76 -5.17
N LYS A 188 19.54 2.33 -4.33
CA LYS A 188 19.41 3.78 -4.18
C LYS A 188 20.17 4.25 -2.96
N PHE A 189 20.89 5.36 -3.07
CA PHE A 189 21.52 6.02 -1.92
C PHE A 189 21.07 7.47 -1.81
N THR A 190 20.94 7.93 -0.57
CA THR A 190 20.88 9.34 -0.21
C THR A 190 22.29 9.95 -0.16
N GLY A 191 22.39 11.27 -0.27
CA GLY A 191 23.66 11.97 -0.23
C GLY A 191 24.48 11.80 -1.52
N ASP A 192 25.82 11.84 -1.37
CA ASP A 192 26.77 11.73 -2.48
C ASP A 192 26.92 10.28 -2.97
N LEU A 193 26.83 10.10 -4.29
CA LEU A 193 26.99 8.80 -4.96
C LEU A 193 28.44 8.48 -5.30
N THR A 194 29.36 9.44 -5.17
CA THR A 194 30.77 9.25 -5.51
C THR A 194 31.35 8.03 -4.78
N GLY A 195 31.85 7.06 -5.55
CA GLY A 195 32.44 5.83 -5.02
C GLY A 195 31.46 4.74 -4.56
N ARG A 196 30.13 4.99 -4.55
CA ARG A 196 29.14 3.99 -4.11
C ARG A 196 29.10 2.77 -5.00
N GLU A 197 29.23 2.93 -6.31
CA GLU A 197 29.36 1.78 -7.20
C GLU A 197 30.60 0.95 -6.86
N ALA A 198 31.78 1.58 -6.77
CA ALA A 198 33.02 0.88 -6.44
C ALA A 198 32.95 0.12 -5.11
N TRP A 199 32.33 0.73 -4.09
CA TRP A 199 32.08 0.12 -2.79
C TRP A 199 31.21 -1.14 -2.90
N ILE A 200 30.14 -1.14 -3.71
CA ILE A 200 29.34 -2.35 -3.98
C ILE A 200 30.16 -3.40 -4.75
N ARG A 201 30.99 -2.97 -5.72
CA ARG A 201 31.83 -3.87 -6.54
C ARG A 201 32.87 -4.66 -5.74
N GLU A 202 33.18 -4.26 -4.52
CA GLU A 202 34.03 -5.04 -3.63
C GLU A 202 33.46 -6.46 -3.41
N THR A 203 32.13 -6.58 -3.32
CA THR A 203 31.42 -7.84 -3.06
C THR A 203 30.57 -8.32 -4.24
N TRP A 204 30.07 -7.42 -5.09
CA TRP A 204 29.13 -7.77 -6.18
C TRP A 204 29.71 -7.59 -7.59
N GLY A 205 29.73 -8.68 -8.35
CA GLY A 205 30.19 -8.71 -9.73
C GLY A 205 29.11 -8.71 -10.80
N GLY A 206 27.83 -8.93 -10.44
CA GLY A 206 26.72 -8.99 -11.39
C GLY A 206 26.27 -7.63 -11.93
N PRO A 207 25.21 -7.57 -12.76
CA PRO A 207 24.64 -6.30 -13.20
C PRO A 207 24.19 -5.44 -12.01
N LEU A 208 24.41 -4.13 -12.09
CA LEU A 208 24.23 -3.19 -10.98
C LEU A 208 23.75 -1.84 -11.50
N CYS A 209 22.71 -1.31 -10.86
CA CYS A 209 22.28 0.07 -11.03
C CYS A 209 22.39 0.79 -9.69
N VAL A 210 23.20 1.85 -9.62
CA VAL A 210 23.29 2.75 -8.48
C VAL A 210 22.62 4.05 -8.84
N SER A 211 21.66 4.49 -8.03
CA SER A 211 20.86 5.69 -8.31
C SER A 211 20.63 6.55 -7.07
N GLN A 212 20.19 7.78 -7.29
CA GLN A 212 19.91 8.73 -6.21
C GLN A 212 18.55 8.40 -5.56
N ALA A 213 18.51 8.45 -4.23
CA ALA A 213 17.29 8.61 -3.44
C ALA A 213 17.25 9.99 -2.79
N ARG A 214 16.03 10.49 -2.56
CA ARG A 214 15.79 11.67 -1.72
C ARG A 214 15.67 11.31 -0.25
N ARG A 215 15.22 10.09 0.06
CA ARG A 215 15.01 9.58 1.43
C ARG A 215 15.64 8.21 1.61
N SER A 216 16.18 7.97 2.80
CA SER A 216 16.68 6.63 3.13
C SER A 216 15.52 5.71 3.51
N GLU A 217 15.70 4.41 3.35
CA GLU A 217 14.72 3.43 3.79
C GLU A 217 14.51 3.51 5.30
N ALA A 218 15.58 3.76 6.06
CA ALA A 218 15.52 3.98 7.50
C ALA A 218 14.68 5.22 7.87
N GLU A 219 14.70 6.28 7.05
CA GLU A 219 13.81 7.44 7.23
C GLU A 219 12.35 7.07 7.00
N LEU A 220 12.05 6.36 5.91
CA LEU A 220 10.69 5.92 5.59
C LEU A 220 10.13 4.97 6.65
N ARG A 221 10.95 4.06 7.19
CA ARG A 221 10.56 3.17 8.30
C ARG A 221 10.22 3.94 9.57
N ARG A 222 10.99 4.98 9.92
CA ARG A 222 10.64 5.86 11.05
C ARG A 222 9.33 6.60 10.83
N VAL A 223 9.05 7.04 9.60
CA VAL A 223 7.75 7.63 9.26
C VAL A 223 6.63 6.59 9.44
N GLN A 224 6.81 5.38 8.89
CA GLN A 224 5.85 4.29 9.03
C GLN A 224 5.54 3.97 10.51
N GLU A 225 6.57 3.85 11.35
CA GLU A 225 6.45 3.59 12.79
C GLU A 225 5.72 4.74 13.52
N SER A 226 5.93 5.99 13.09
CA SER A 226 5.30 7.16 13.71
C SER A 226 3.80 7.31 13.44
N LEU A 227 3.26 6.63 12.42
CA LEU A 227 1.83 6.68 12.11
C LEU A 227 0.95 6.11 13.23
N GLY A 228 1.48 5.16 14.03
CA GLY A 228 0.74 4.56 15.14
C GLY A 228 -0.44 3.69 14.69
N GLU A 229 -1.46 3.58 15.55
CA GLU A 229 -2.67 2.79 15.29
C GLU A 229 -3.72 3.55 14.44
N GLY A 230 -4.75 2.83 13.97
CA GLY A 230 -5.87 3.42 13.23
C GLY A 230 -5.76 3.32 11.71
N TYR A 231 -4.68 2.73 11.20
CA TYR A 231 -4.51 2.37 9.80
C TYR A 231 -4.85 0.90 9.59
N VAL A 232 -5.41 0.60 8.42
CA VAL A 232 -5.70 -0.76 7.98
C VAL A 232 -4.40 -1.54 7.76
N HIS A 233 -3.41 -0.88 7.14
CA HIS A 233 -2.05 -1.35 6.98
C HIS A 233 -1.14 -0.14 6.79
N THR A 234 0.16 -0.35 6.98
CA THR A 234 1.18 0.59 6.53
C THR A 234 2.31 -0.17 5.88
N SER A 235 2.95 0.42 4.87
CA SER A 235 4.11 -0.18 4.23
C SER A 235 5.04 0.87 3.62
N VAL A 236 6.32 0.54 3.44
CA VAL A 236 7.28 1.38 2.72
C VAL A 236 7.31 0.97 1.25
N ASP A 237 7.14 1.96 0.37
CA ASP A 237 7.39 1.85 -1.07
C ASP A 237 8.75 2.51 -1.36
N ILE A 238 9.81 1.70 -1.36
CA ILE A 238 11.19 2.13 -1.63
C ILE A 238 11.37 2.67 -3.07
N MET A 239 10.53 2.22 -4.00
CA MET A 239 10.61 2.62 -5.40
C MET A 239 10.14 4.06 -5.55
N LYS A 240 9.01 4.40 -4.93
CA LYS A 240 8.44 5.75 -4.92
C LYS A 240 9.01 6.65 -3.81
N GLU A 241 9.77 6.08 -2.86
CA GLU A 241 10.30 6.76 -1.68
C GLU A 241 9.16 7.32 -0.79
N GLN A 242 8.18 6.48 -0.51
CA GLN A 242 6.94 6.84 0.18
C GLN A 242 6.56 5.79 1.22
N VAL A 243 5.71 6.19 2.17
CA VAL A 243 4.96 5.27 3.04
C VAL A 243 3.53 5.20 2.51
N THR A 244 3.02 4.02 2.24
CA THR A 244 1.59 3.83 1.98
C THR A 244 0.88 3.49 3.26
N ALA A 245 -0.33 4.04 3.43
CA ALA A 245 -1.14 3.85 4.63
C ALA A 245 -2.60 3.57 4.21
N GLY A 246 -3.04 2.34 4.44
CA GLY A 246 -4.41 1.92 4.19
C GLY A 246 -5.38 2.54 5.18
N VAL A 247 -6.51 3.03 4.69
CA VAL A 247 -7.57 3.61 5.51
C VAL A 247 -8.93 3.18 4.99
N TRP A 248 -9.95 3.15 5.85
CA TRP A 248 -11.31 2.89 5.39
C TRP A 248 -11.79 3.98 4.44
N VAL A 249 -11.65 5.24 4.82
CA VAL A 249 -11.92 6.40 3.96
C VAL A 249 -10.75 7.37 4.06
N ALA A 250 -10.23 7.81 2.92
CA ALA A 250 -9.22 8.86 2.86
C ALA A 250 -9.92 10.22 2.85
N THR A 251 -9.66 11.04 3.88
CA THR A 251 -10.18 12.42 3.96
C THR A 251 -9.08 13.42 3.63
N GLU A 252 -9.48 14.62 3.19
CA GLU A 252 -8.53 15.69 2.89
C GLU A 252 -7.87 16.21 4.16
N GLU A 253 -8.60 16.24 5.28
CA GLU A 253 -8.09 16.63 6.59
C GLU A 253 -6.96 15.69 7.06
N LEU A 254 -7.15 14.37 6.87
CA LEU A 254 -6.12 13.39 7.20
C LEU A 254 -4.90 13.56 6.29
N ARG A 255 -5.10 13.79 4.99
CA ARG A 255 -4.01 14.02 4.04
C ARG A 255 -3.20 15.27 4.39
N HIS A 256 -3.88 16.39 4.60
CA HIS A 256 -3.25 17.66 4.97
C HIS A 256 -2.46 17.56 6.28
N ARG A 257 -3.00 16.83 7.27
CA ARG A 257 -2.29 16.58 8.53
C ARG A 257 -1.00 15.79 8.29
N LEU A 258 -1.08 14.69 7.56
CA LEU A 258 0.09 13.87 7.25
C LEU A 258 1.14 14.62 6.42
N ASP A 259 0.70 15.43 5.46
CA ASP A 259 1.60 16.27 4.66
C ASP A 259 2.27 17.36 5.51
N ALA A 260 1.57 17.92 6.51
CA ALA A 260 2.15 18.88 7.44
C ALA A 260 3.15 18.23 8.42
N GLU A 261 2.88 17.00 8.86
CA GLU A 261 3.70 16.26 9.82
C GLU A 261 4.95 15.64 9.18
N HIS A 262 4.81 15.06 7.99
CA HIS A 262 5.86 14.25 7.34
C HIS A 262 6.40 14.87 6.04
N GLY A 263 5.78 15.94 5.55
CA GLY A 263 6.08 16.55 4.26
C GLY A 263 5.17 16.03 3.15
N ALA A 264 4.87 16.92 2.20
CA ALA A 264 3.93 16.66 1.11
C ALA A 264 4.29 15.40 0.31
N GLY A 265 3.34 14.48 0.19
CA GLY A 265 3.45 13.27 -0.62
C GLY A 265 4.43 12.22 -0.08
N VAL A 266 4.82 12.31 1.19
CA VAL A 266 5.61 11.27 1.88
C VAL A 266 4.72 10.11 2.31
N VAL A 267 3.53 10.40 2.84
CA VAL A 267 2.54 9.39 3.22
C VAL A 267 1.40 9.41 2.21
N ILE A 268 1.15 8.28 1.56
CA ILE A 268 0.08 8.12 0.56
C ILE A 268 -1.05 7.29 1.16
N LEU A 269 -2.24 7.88 1.25
CA LEU A 269 -3.44 7.19 1.72
C LEU A 269 -4.01 6.27 0.64
N GLU A 270 -4.26 5.01 1.00
CA GLU A 270 -4.91 4.01 0.16
C GLU A 270 -6.30 3.69 0.72
N PRO A 271 -7.38 4.31 0.18
CA PRO A 271 -8.72 4.09 0.68
C PRO A 271 -9.29 2.74 0.25
N VAL A 272 -9.81 1.97 1.21
CA VAL A 272 -10.60 0.75 0.97
C VAL A 272 -11.97 1.11 0.42
N LEU A 273 -12.67 2.07 1.05
CA LEU A 273 -13.95 2.60 0.62
C LEU A 273 -13.72 3.87 -0.21
N LYS A 274 -14.07 3.80 -1.50
CA LYS A 274 -13.94 4.91 -2.44
C LYS A 274 -15.27 5.62 -2.61
N PRO A 275 -15.32 6.96 -2.74
CA PRO A 275 -16.56 7.66 -3.04
C PRO A 275 -17.23 7.11 -4.31
N VAL A 276 -18.55 7.04 -4.30
CA VAL A 276 -19.36 6.80 -5.50
C VAL A 276 -19.68 8.15 -6.13
N ASP A 277 -19.30 8.33 -7.39
CA ASP A 277 -19.66 9.51 -8.19
C ASP A 277 -21.18 9.60 -8.44
#